data_AF-A0A8T3Z5V7-F1
#
_entry.id   AF-A0A8T3Z5V7-F1
#
_cell.length_a   1.000
_cell.length_b   1.000
_cell.length_c   1.000
_cell.angle_alpha   90.00
_cell.angle_beta   90.00
_cell.angle_gamma   90.00
#
_symmetry.space_group_name_H-M   'P 1'
#
loop_
_entity.id
_entity.type
_entity.pdbx_description
1 polymer ?
#
loop_
_entity_poly.entity_id
_entity_poly.type
_entity_poly.pdbx_seq_one_letter_code
_entity_poly.pdbx_strand_id
1 'polypeptide(L)'
;YDVLMVNPILDGMNIVAKEGSILNENNGVLVLSTGAGCYEELKDGAICINPYDLRQTAESIDMALLMDETSKAELLSKARTTIGRNDLSKWVTDQLNDMEMVILEKQKLKSKKGEEAIGMN
;
A
#
# COMPACT_ATOMS: atom_id res chain seq x y z
N TYR A 1 -15.28 5.81 11.78
CA TYR A 1 -15.30 7.20 11.27
C TYR A 1 -16.24 7.24 10.07
N ASP A 2 -16.77 8.42 9.75
CA ASP A 2 -17.56 8.62 8.52
C ASP A 2 -16.67 9.01 7.34
N VAL A 3 -15.64 9.83 7.59
CA VAL A 3 -14.56 10.13 6.66
C VAL A 3 -13.22 10.13 7.38
N LEU A 4 -12.21 9.50 6.79
CA LEU A 4 -10.81 9.58 7.23
C LEU A 4 -9.99 10.21 6.10
N MET A 5 -9.44 11.40 6.34
CA MET A 5 -8.58 12.08 5.38
C MET A 5 -7.12 11.79 5.69
N VAL A 6 -6.43 11.18 4.73
CA VAL A 6 -4.98 10.92 4.76
C VAL A 6 -4.36 11.72 3.63
N ASN A 7 -3.88 12.92 3.96
CA ASN A 7 -3.42 13.90 2.98
C ASN A 7 -1.92 14.29 3.09
N PRO A 8 -0.96 13.35 3.17
CA PRO A 8 0.46 13.70 3.11
C PRO A 8 0.86 14.16 1.70
N ILE A 9 1.84 15.06 1.62
CA ILE A 9 2.51 15.40 0.36
C ILE A 9 3.42 14.24 -0.09
N LEU A 10 4.18 13.68 0.85
CA LEU A 10 5.07 12.55 0.63
C LEU A 10 5.14 11.74 1.93
N ASP A 11 4.85 10.44 1.85
CA ASP A 11 4.91 9.51 2.98
C ASP A 11 5.39 8.14 2.47
N GLY A 12 6.32 7.51 3.18
CA GLY A 12 6.86 6.20 2.78
C GLY A 12 5.83 5.08 2.89
N MET A 13 4.98 5.10 3.92
CA MET A 13 3.86 4.19 4.11
C MET A 13 2.92 4.76 5.16
N ASN A 14 1.63 4.85 4.85
CA ASN A 14 0.66 5.35 5.81
C ASN A 14 -0.09 4.21 6.50
N ILE A 15 0.38 3.81 7.68
CA ILE A 15 -0.25 2.74 8.46
C ILE A 15 -1.60 3.18 9.06
N VAL A 16 -1.76 4.47 9.35
CA VAL A 16 -3.03 5.03 9.83
C VAL A 16 -4.16 4.82 8.81
N ALA A 17 -3.88 4.95 7.51
CA ALA A 17 -4.85 4.65 6.46
C ALA A 17 -5.28 3.17 6.48
N LYS A 18 -4.32 2.26 6.68
CA LYS A 18 -4.58 0.80 6.72
C LYS A 18 -5.35 0.42 7.98
N GLU A 19 -4.85 0.79 9.15
CA GLU A 19 -5.49 0.50 10.45
C GLU A 19 -6.87 1.13 10.55
N GLY A 20 -7.01 2.39 10.12
CA GLY A 20 -8.29 3.09 10.06
C GLY A 20 -9.32 2.30 9.25
N SER A 21 -8.95 1.86 8.04
CA SER A 21 -9.85 1.07 7.17
C SER A 21 -10.22 -0.29 7.79
N ILE A 22 -9.29 -0.94 8.49
CA ILE A 22 -9.57 -2.22 9.16
C ILE A 22 -10.50 -2.03 10.35
N LEU A 23 -10.26 -1.01 11.18
CA LEU A 23 -11.00 -0.78 12.43
C LEU A 23 -12.35 -0.07 12.23
N ASN A 24 -12.64 0.43 11.02
CA ASN A 24 -13.85 1.22 10.81
C ASN A 24 -15.13 0.36 10.81
N GLU A 25 -16.02 0.56 11.78
CA GLU A 25 -17.31 -0.15 11.86
C GLU A 25 -18.45 0.60 11.14
N ASN A 26 -18.24 1.84 10.71
CA ASN A 26 -19.29 2.71 10.18
C ASN A 26 -19.33 2.76 8.64
N ASN A 27 -18.61 1.88 7.94
CA ASN A 27 -18.43 1.94 6.48
C ASN A 27 -17.88 3.27 5.94
N GLY A 28 -17.37 4.17 6.79
CA GLY A 28 -16.86 5.46 6.35
C GLY A 28 -15.71 5.39 5.34
N VAL A 29 -15.59 6.48 4.58
CA VAL A 29 -14.77 6.55 3.37
C VAL A 29 -13.35 7.02 3.69
N LEU A 30 -12.37 6.36 3.09
CA LEU A 30 -10.99 6.82 3.09
C LEU A 30 -10.79 7.82 1.95
N VAL A 31 -10.37 9.03 2.26
CA VAL A 31 -9.87 10.03 1.30
C VAL A 31 -8.35 10.00 1.34
N LEU A 32 -7.70 9.62 0.25
CA LEU A 32 -6.29 9.23 0.22
C LEU A 32 -5.47 10.05 -0.77
N SER A 33 -4.41 10.67 -0.29
CA SER A 33 -3.41 11.33 -1.14
C SER A 33 -2.66 10.33 -2.01
N THR A 34 -2.42 10.72 -3.27
CA THR A 34 -1.50 10.04 -4.19
C THR A 34 -0.05 10.04 -3.70
N GLY A 35 0.31 10.92 -2.76
CA GLY A 35 1.62 10.99 -2.12
C GLY A 35 1.82 10.03 -0.95
N ALA A 36 0.79 9.27 -0.55
CA ALA A 36 0.90 8.28 0.51
C ALA A 36 1.49 6.97 -0.03
N GLY A 37 2.46 6.37 0.68
CA GLY A 37 3.07 5.10 0.25
C GLY A 37 2.12 3.90 0.17
N CYS A 38 0.94 3.97 0.80
CA CYS A 38 -0.12 2.97 0.64
C CYS A 38 -1.05 3.23 -0.56
N TYR A 39 -0.84 4.29 -1.33
CA TYR A 39 -1.72 4.72 -2.43
C TYR A 39 -1.94 3.60 -3.45
N GLU A 40 -0.87 3.00 -3.97
CA GLU A 40 -0.96 1.97 -5.00
C GLU A 40 -1.75 0.74 -4.54
N GLU A 41 -1.74 0.44 -3.25
CA GLU A 41 -2.52 -0.65 -2.67
C GLU A 41 -3.99 -0.28 -2.45
N LEU A 42 -4.25 0.95 -1.99
CA LEU A 42 -5.58 1.32 -1.48
C LEU A 42 -6.41 2.16 -2.46
N LYS A 43 -5.87 2.58 -3.59
CA LYS A 43 -6.55 3.48 -4.54
C LYS A 43 -7.92 2.98 -5.03
N ASP A 44 -8.13 1.66 -5.09
CA ASP A 44 -9.41 1.07 -5.52
C ASP A 44 -10.47 1.05 -4.40
N GLY A 45 -10.06 1.25 -3.16
CA GLY A 45 -10.92 1.30 -1.96
C GLY A 45 -10.99 2.68 -1.31
N ALA A 46 -10.58 3.75 -2.01
CA ALA A 46 -10.50 5.10 -1.48
C ALA A 46 -10.92 6.15 -2.53
N ILE A 47 -11.33 7.33 -2.06
CA ILE A 47 -11.39 8.52 -2.91
C ILE A 47 -9.99 9.12 -2.97
N CYS A 48 -9.37 9.08 -4.15
CA CYS A 48 -8.00 9.52 -4.32
C CYS A 48 -7.92 11.02 -4.60
N ILE A 49 -6.97 11.71 -3.96
CA ILE A 49 -6.77 13.16 -4.11
C ILE A 49 -5.32 13.49 -4.45
N ASN A 50 -5.13 14.58 -5.19
CA ASN A 50 -3.86 15.28 -5.26
C ASN A 50 -3.72 16.17 -4.01
N PRO A 51 -2.69 15.99 -3.17
CA PRO A 51 -2.55 16.73 -1.92
C PRO A 51 -2.35 18.25 -2.11
N TYR A 52 -2.00 18.67 -3.32
CA TYR A 52 -1.83 20.08 -3.68
C TYR A 52 -3.12 20.75 -4.15
N ASP A 53 -4.17 19.98 -4.44
CA ASP A 53 -5.45 20.50 -4.93
C ASP A 53 -6.45 20.64 -3.78
N LEU A 54 -6.51 21.84 -3.21
CA LEU A 54 -7.41 22.16 -2.11
C LEU A 54 -8.89 22.06 -2.51
N ARG A 55 -9.22 22.38 -3.77
CA ARG A 55 -10.61 22.32 -4.25
C ARG A 55 -11.05 20.87 -4.39
N GLN A 56 -10.24 20.04 -5.06
CA GLN A 56 -10.51 18.60 -5.16
C GLN A 56 -10.60 17.95 -3.78
N THR A 57 -9.72 18.33 -2.85
CA THR A 57 -9.75 17.82 -1.48
C THR A 57 -11.09 18.15 -0.79
N ALA A 58 -11.56 19.40 -0.89
CA ALA A 58 -12.84 19.81 -0.32
C ALA A 58 -14.03 19.08 -0.97
N GLU A 59 -14.05 18.99 -2.31
CA GLU A 59 -15.08 18.26 -3.07
C GLU A 59 -15.10 16.77 -2.72
N SER A 60 -13.93 16.17 -2.48
CA SER A 60 -13.81 14.75 -2.09
C SER A 60 -14.36 14.46 -0.70
N ILE A 61 -14.19 15.39 0.25
CA ILE A 61 -14.79 15.28 1.59
C ILE A 61 -16.32 15.38 1.49
N ASP A 62 -16.84 16.35 0.73
CA ASP A 62 -18.28 16.51 0.50
C ASP A 62 -18.88 15.26 -0.15
N MET A 63 -18.25 14.77 -1.22
CA MET A 63 -18.62 13.52 -1.89
C MET A 63 -18.64 12.35 -0.89
N ALA A 64 -17.58 12.16 -0.10
CA ALA A 64 -17.47 11.08 0.87
C ALA A 64 -18.60 11.09 1.91
N LEU A 65 -19.00 12.27 2.38
CA LEU A 65 -20.10 12.43 3.34
C LEU A 65 -21.47 12.16 2.72
N LEU A 66 -21.66 12.52 1.45
CA LEU A 66 -22.93 12.38 0.73
C LEU A 66 -23.11 11.02 0.03
N MET A 67 -22.06 10.20 -0.05
CA MET A 67 -22.14 8.85 -0.61
C MET A 67 -23.20 7.99 0.09
N ASP A 68 -23.87 7.14 -0.67
CA ASP A 68 -24.79 6.16 -0.11
C ASP A 68 -24.04 5.03 0.61
N GLU A 69 -24.72 4.38 1.55
CA GLU A 69 -24.12 3.33 2.38
C GLU A 69 -23.64 2.10 1.60
N THR A 70 -24.22 1.81 0.43
CA THR A 70 -23.80 0.65 -0.38
C THR A 70 -22.45 0.94 -1.03
N SER A 71 -22.29 2.10 -1.64
CA SER A 71 -21.02 2.54 -2.24
C SER A 71 -19.91 2.67 -1.20
N LYS A 72 -20.24 3.19 -0.01
CA LYS A 72 -19.34 3.26 1.15
C LYS A 72 -18.83 1.88 1.58
N ALA A 73 -19.75 0.94 1.77
CA ALA A 73 -19.41 -0.43 2.15
C ALA A 73 -18.56 -1.13 1.07
N GLU A 74 -18.82 -0.88 -0.21
CA GLU A 74 -18.02 -1.43 -1.31
C GLU A 74 -16.57 -0.94 -1.27
N LEU A 75 -16.35 0.38 -1.12
CA LEU A 75 -15.00 0.94 -0.98
C LEU A 75 -14.26 0.35 0.21
N LEU A 76 -14.92 0.30 1.38
CA LEU A 76 -14.30 -0.26 2.58
C LEU A 76 -13.96 -1.75 2.41
N SER A 77 -14.82 -2.52 1.75
CA SER A 77 -14.59 -3.94 1.44
C SER A 77 -13.37 -4.13 0.53
N LYS A 78 -13.22 -3.29 -0.50
CA LYS A 78 -12.03 -3.31 -1.38
C LYS A 78 -10.76 -3.01 -0.59
N ALA A 79 -10.77 -1.95 0.21
CA ALA A 79 -9.62 -1.57 1.04
C ALA A 79 -9.22 -2.72 2.00
N ARG A 80 -10.18 -3.28 2.74
CA ARG A 80 -9.94 -4.39 3.68
C ARG A 80 -9.42 -5.64 2.98
N THR A 81 -9.96 -5.97 1.81
CA THR A 81 -9.51 -7.11 1.01
C THR A 81 -8.05 -6.95 0.59
N THR A 82 -7.66 -5.77 0.10
CA THR A 82 -6.26 -5.53 -0.28
C THR A 82 -5.34 -5.56 0.94
N ILE A 83 -5.71 -4.93 2.05
CA ILE A 83 -4.92 -4.94 3.29
C ILE A 83 -4.74 -6.37 3.81
N GLY A 84 -5.80 -7.17 3.82
CA GLY A 84 -5.74 -8.56 4.27
C GLY A 84 -4.88 -9.47 3.38
N ARG A 85 -4.71 -9.13 2.09
CA ARG A 85 -3.80 -9.84 1.18
C ARG A 85 -2.35 -9.44 1.35
N ASN A 86 -2.10 -8.21 1.81
CA ASN A 86 -0.76 -7.62 1.97
C ASN A 86 -0.46 -7.34 3.45
N ASP A 87 -0.62 -8.36 4.28
CA ASP A 87 -0.38 -8.24 5.72
C ASP A 87 1.11 -8.17 6.08
N LEU A 88 1.39 -7.92 7.37
CA LEU A 88 2.75 -7.83 7.89
C LEU A 88 3.54 -9.13 7.70
N SER A 89 2.89 -10.28 7.84
CA SER A 89 3.52 -11.59 7.71
C SER A 89 4.02 -11.82 6.30
N LYS A 90 3.20 -11.47 5.30
CA LYS A 90 3.57 -11.48 3.90
C LYS A 90 4.75 -10.54 3.65
N TRP A 91 4.69 -9.30 4.13
CA TRP A 91 5.78 -8.34 3.94
C TRP A 91 7.11 -8.88 4.48
N VAL A 92 7.14 -9.40 5.71
CA VAL A 92 8.36 -9.99 6.30
C VAL A 92 8.86 -11.17 5.47
N THR A 93 7.96 -12.05 5.04
CA THR A 93 8.31 -13.23 4.24
C THR A 93 8.92 -12.83 2.89
N ASP A 94 8.34 -11.85 2.22
CA ASP A 94 8.86 -11.33 0.94
C ASP A 94 10.26 -10.73 1.14
N GLN A 95 10.50 -9.96 2.21
CA GLN A 95 11.84 -9.43 2.51
C GLN A 95 12.89 -10.52 2.73
N LEU A 96 12.54 -11.59 3.45
CA LEU A 96 13.46 -12.71 3.70
C LEU A 96 13.77 -13.49 2.42
N ASN A 97 12.75 -13.74 1.58
CA ASN A 97 12.92 -14.42 0.29
C ASN A 97 13.81 -13.60 -0.66
N ASP A 98 13.61 -12.29 -0.73
CA ASP A 98 14.44 -11.40 -1.54
C ASP A 98 15.92 -11.44 -1.11
N MET A 99 16.18 -11.46 0.19
CA MET A 99 17.54 -11.60 0.73
C MET A 99 18.16 -12.96 0.40
N GLU A 100 17.39 -14.05 0.54
CA GLU A 100 17.84 -15.40 0.20
C GLU A 100 18.24 -15.50 -1.28
N MET A 101 17.42 -14.95 -2.18
CA MET A 101 17.69 -14.92 -3.62
C MET A 101 19.01 -14.22 -3.94
N VAL A 102 19.26 -13.04 -3.35
CA VAL A 102 20.51 -12.29 -3.54
C VAL A 102 21.72 -13.08 -3.03
N ILE A 103 21.59 -13.80 -1.90
CA ILE A 103 22.66 -14.62 -1.35
C ILE A 103 22.99 -15.78 -2.30
N LEU A 104 21.97 -16.47 -2.81
CA LEU A 104 22.14 -17.60 -3.73
C LEU A 104 22.79 -17.17 -5.06
N GLU A 105 22.39 -16.03 -5.60
CA GLU A 105 23.01 -15.46 -6.81
C GLU A 105 24.50 -15.15 -6.60
N LYS A 106 24.85 -14.52 -5.46
CA LYS A 106 26.24 -14.22 -5.11
C LYS A 106 27.08 -15.49 -4.95
N GLN A 107 26.53 -16.57 -4.41
CA GLN A 107 27.23 -17.86 -4.29
C GLN A 107 27.52 -18.48 -5.66
N LYS A 108 26.52 -18.52 -6.56
CA LYS A 108 26.68 -19.04 -7.93
C LYS A 108 27.76 -18.28 -8.70
N LEU A 109 27.80 -16.95 -8.60
CA LEU A 109 28.80 -16.11 -9.24
C LEU A 109 30.22 -16.39 -8.73
N LYS A 110 30.39 -16.68 -7.43
CA LYS A 110 31.69 -17.04 -6.86
C LYS A 110 32.17 -18.41 -7.35
N SER A 111 31.29 -19.41 -7.40
CA SER A 111 31.65 -20.76 -7.88
C SER A 111 32.08 -20.73 -9.35
N LYS A 112 31.34 -20.00 -10.21
CA LYS A 112 31.67 -19.88 -11.63
C LYS A 112 33.05 -19.23 -11.89
N LYS A 113 33.38 -18.17 -11.13
CA LYS A 113 34.72 -17.55 -11.20
C LYS A 113 35.84 -18.48 -10.75
N GLY A 114 35.56 -19.35 -9.77
CA GLY A 114 36.52 -20.35 -9.31
C GLY A 114 36.81 -21.42 -10.37
N GLU A 115 35.78 -21.91 -11.06
CA GLU A 115 35.92 -22.90 -12.15
C GLU A 115 36.66 -22.34 -13.36
N GLU A 116 36.36 -21.09 -13.78
CA GLU A 116 37.06 -20.41 -14.88
C GLU A 116 38.56 -20.19 -14.56
N ALA A 117 38.91 -19.91 -13.30
CA ALA A 117 40.30 -19.73 -12.88
C ALA A 117 41.10 -21.05 -12.85
N ILE A 118 40.44 -22.19 -12.62
CA ILE A 118 41.08 -23.52 -12.61
C ILE A 118 41.31 -24.04 -14.04
N GLY A 119 40.41 -23.74 -14.98
CA GLY A 119 40.52 -24.18 -16.38
C GLY A 119 41.51 -23.41 -17.26
N MET A 120 42.16 -22.37 -16.73
CA MET A 120 43.19 -21.57 -17.42
C MET A 120 44.65 -21.99 -17.09
N ASN A 121 44.85 -22.97 -16.20
CA ASN A 121 46.16 -23.58 -15.90
C ASN A 121 46.24 -24.99 -16.48
#